data_AF-A0A3D1QRT3-F1
#
_entry.id   AF-A0A3D1QRT3-F1
#
_cell.length_a   1.000
_cell.length_b   1.000
_cell.length_c   1.000
_cell.angle_alpha   90.00
_cell.angle_beta   90.00
_cell.angle_gamma   90.00
#
_symmetry.space_group_name_H-M   'P 1'
#
loop_
_entity.id
_entity.type
_entity.pdbx_description
1 polymer ?
#
loop_
_entity_poly.entity_id
_entity_poly.type
_entity_poly.pdbx_seq_one_letter_code
_entity_poly.pdbx_strand_id
1 'polypeptide(L)'
;MDLHHVGLAVSDLYAQELFFRKVLGFSTSYRYLSRNTPGLRTVFLERGPARVELLQREGFEPPASPGHLAFEVADVDAEHERLERLGVA
;
A
#
# COMPACT_ATOMS: atom_id res chain seq x y z
N MET A 1 17.76 -2.40 -2.06
CA MET A 1 16.49 -1.68 -1.80
C MET A 1 15.59 -2.05 -2.94
N ASP A 2 14.59 -2.87 -2.66
CA ASP A 2 13.69 -3.43 -3.68
C ASP A 2 12.29 -2.87 -3.46
N LEU A 3 11.53 -2.69 -4.55
CA LEU A 3 10.14 -2.24 -4.44
C LEU A 3 9.32 -3.36 -3.78
N HIS A 4 8.81 -3.10 -2.57
CA HIS A 4 7.97 -4.05 -1.87
C HIS A 4 6.52 -3.98 -2.37
N HIS A 5 5.92 -2.79 -2.47
CA HIS A 5 4.56 -2.64 -2.97
C HIS A 5 4.25 -1.21 -3.45
N VAL A 6 3.20 -1.09 -4.27
CA VAL A 6 2.56 0.19 -4.60
C VAL A 6 1.26 0.31 -3.81
N GLY A 7 1.13 1.34 -2.98
CA GLY A 7 -0.08 1.65 -2.24
C GLY A 7 -1.00 2.57 -3.03
N LEU A 8 -2.30 2.29 -3.04
CA LEU A 8 -3.34 3.05 -3.71
C LEU A 8 -4.54 3.26 -2.78
N ALA A 9 -4.81 4.51 -2.41
CA ALA A 9 -6.03 4.94 -1.79
C ALA A 9 -7.17 4.90 -2.82
N VAL A 10 -8.24 4.19 -2.48
CA VAL A 10 -9.37 3.95 -3.36
C VAL A 10 -10.68 4.36 -2.69
N SER A 11 -11.62 4.86 -3.50
CA SER A 11 -12.96 5.23 -3.03
C SER A 11 -13.84 4.02 -2.70
N ASP A 12 -13.62 2.90 -3.40
CA ASP A 12 -14.34 1.63 -3.20
C ASP A 12 -13.34 0.47 -3.22
N LEU A 13 -13.05 -0.07 -2.03
CA LEU A 13 -12.11 -1.17 -1.87
C LEU A 13 -12.60 -2.46 -2.53
N TYR A 14 -13.91 -2.73 -2.47
CA TYR A 14 -14.48 -3.96 -3.00
C TYR A 14 -14.44 -3.97 -4.53
N ALA A 15 -14.88 -2.87 -5.17
CA ALA A 15 -14.86 -2.75 -6.62
C ALA A 15 -13.44 -2.83 -7.18
N GLN A 16 -12.47 -2.17 -6.53
CA GLN A 16 -11.07 -2.21 -6.95
C GLN A 16 -10.45 -3.59 -6.72
N GLU A 17 -10.67 -4.22 -5.56
CA GLU A 17 -10.19 -5.59 -5.33
C GLU A 17 -10.74 -6.55 -6.39
N LEU A 18 -12.03 -6.44 -6.73
CA LEU A 18 -12.66 -7.25 -7.75
C LEU A 18 -12.02 -7.04 -9.12
N PHE A 19 -11.76 -5.79 -9.52
CA PHE A 19 -11.08 -5.45 -10.77
C PHE A 19 -9.69 -6.08 -10.85
N PHE A 20 -8.85 -5.87 -9.84
CA PHE A 20 -7.50 -6.44 -9.83
C PHE A 20 -7.52 -7.97 -9.90
N ARG A 21 -8.46 -8.62 -9.21
CA ARG A 21 -8.55 -10.09 -9.19
C ARG A 21 -9.11 -10.67 -10.48
N LYS A 22 -10.22 -10.11 -10.97
CA LYS A 22 -10.97 -10.70 -12.08
C LYS A 22 -10.47 -10.25 -13.44
N VAL A 23 -9.98 -9.02 -13.55
CA VAL A 23 -9.52 -8.44 -14.82
C VAL A 23 -8.01 -8.54 -14.94
N LEU A 24 -7.26 -8.20 -13.87
CA LEU A 24 -5.79 -8.15 -13.93
C LEU A 24 -5.10 -9.43 -13.47
N GLY A 25 -5.85 -10.40 -12.94
CA GLY A 25 -5.35 -11.72 -12.53
C GLY A 25 -4.49 -11.71 -11.26
N PHE A 26 -4.70 -10.73 -10.37
CA PHE A 26 -4.06 -10.73 -9.05
C PHE A 26 -4.79 -11.69 -8.09
N SER A 27 -4.07 -12.18 -7.08
CA SER A 27 -4.64 -12.91 -5.94
C SER A 27 -4.61 -12.04 -4.70
N THR A 28 -5.62 -12.18 -3.82
CA THR A 28 -5.56 -11.57 -2.48
C THR A 28 -4.58 -12.32 -1.62
N SER A 29 -3.58 -11.62 -1.06
CA SER A 29 -2.64 -12.20 -0.10
C SER A 29 -3.06 -11.91 1.35
N TYR A 30 -3.53 -10.70 1.63
CA TYR A 30 -3.86 -10.29 3.01
C TYR A 30 -4.95 -9.22 3.06
N ARG A 31 -5.76 -9.20 4.13
CA ARG A 31 -6.72 -8.14 4.43
C ARG A 31 -6.53 -7.66 5.85
N TYR A 32 -6.65 -6.35 6.06
CA TYR A 32 -6.47 -5.74 7.37
C TYR A 32 -7.55 -4.69 7.64
N LEU A 33 -8.01 -4.65 8.88
CA LEU A 33 -8.80 -3.57 9.43
C LEU A 33 -7.95 -2.91 10.52
N SER A 34 -7.62 -1.63 10.34
CA SER A 34 -6.76 -0.94 11.29
C SER A 34 -7.42 -0.78 12.64
N ARG A 35 -6.69 -1.16 13.70
CA ARG A 35 -7.10 -0.90 15.09
C ARG A 35 -6.72 0.50 15.55
N ASN A 36 -5.72 1.11 14.91
CA ASN A 36 -5.17 2.41 15.29
C ASN A 36 -5.78 3.57 14.48
N THR A 37 -6.29 3.26 13.29
CA THR A 37 -6.91 4.23 12.38
C THR A 37 -8.34 3.79 12.10
N PRO A 38 -9.33 4.28 12.86
CA PRO A 38 -10.73 3.90 12.69
C PRO A 38 -11.20 4.04 11.23
N GLY A 39 -11.91 3.02 10.74
CA GLY A 39 -12.45 3.00 9.38
C GLY A 39 -11.45 2.72 8.26
N LEU A 40 -10.14 2.60 8.55
CA LEU A 40 -9.14 2.21 7.55
C LEU A 40 -9.15 0.69 7.32
N ARG A 41 -9.42 0.30 6.08
CA ARG A 41 -9.35 -1.06 5.56
C ARG A 41 -8.29 -1.14 4.48
N THR A 42 -7.52 -2.23 4.47
CA THR A 42 -6.55 -2.49 3.40
C THR A 42 -6.64 -3.92 2.88
N VAL A 43 -6.30 -4.08 1.60
CA VAL A 43 -6.16 -5.38 0.94
C VAL A 43 -4.85 -5.41 0.18
N PHE A 44 -4.01 -6.40 0.47
CA PHE A 44 -2.83 -6.70 -0.32
C PHE A 44 -3.18 -7.71 -1.42
N LEU A 45 -2.68 -7.41 -2.62
CA LEU A 45 -2.86 -8.18 -3.84
C LEU A 45 -1.49 -8.47 -4.44
N GLU A 46 -1.32 -9.65 -5.01
CA GLU A 46 -0.07 -10.04 -5.65
C GLU A 46 -0.27 -10.74 -7.00
N ARG A 47 0.71 -10.57 -7.89
CA ARG A 47 0.81 -11.28 -9.18
C ARG A 47 2.29 -11.43 -9.54
N GLY A 48 2.85 -12.59 -9.25
CA GLY A 48 4.30 -12.80 -9.37
C GLY A 48 5.05 -11.83 -8.44
N PRO A 49 6.02 -11.04 -8.95
CA PRO A 49 6.75 -10.07 -8.12
C PRO A 49 5.96 -8.78 -7.85
N ALA A 50 4.86 -8.52 -8.57
CA ALA A 50 4.08 -7.30 -8.38
C ALA A 50 3.19 -7.41 -7.13
N ARG A 51 3.24 -6.39 -6.27
CA ARG A 51 2.37 -6.26 -5.10
C ARG A 51 1.69 -4.90 -5.06
N VAL A 52 0.39 -4.90 -4.78
CA VAL A 52 -0.44 -3.71 -4.64
C VAL A 52 -1.12 -3.74 -3.29
N GLU A 53 -1.07 -2.64 -2.56
CA GLU A 53 -1.89 -2.39 -1.37
C GLU A 53 -3.03 -1.45 -1.76
N LEU A 54 -4.27 -1.90 -1.65
CA LEU A 54 -5.44 -1.04 -1.77
C LEU A 54 -5.86 -0.57 -0.38
N LEU A 55 -6.06 0.73 -0.20
CA LEU A 55 -6.44 1.34 1.07
C LEU A 55 -7.76 2.10 0.90
N GLN A 56 -8.71 1.91 1.81
CA GLN A 56 -9.92 2.73 1.88
C GLN A 56 -10.17 3.14 3.31
N ARG A 57 -10.49 4.43 3.52
CA ARG A 57 -10.98 4.93 4.80
C ARG A 57 -12.39 5.48 4.62
N GLU A 58 -13.34 5.00 5.41
CA GLU A 58 -14.72 5.52 5.37
C GLU A 58 -14.77 7.02 5.63
N GLY A 59 -15.58 7.75 4.88
CA GLY A 59 -15.72 9.21 5.00
C GLY A 59 -14.51 10.01 4.50
N PHE A 60 -13.58 9.38 3.77
CA PHE A 60 -12.43 10.05 3.20
C PHE A 60 -12.40 9.85 1.68
N GLU A 61 -12.39 10.96 0.93
CA GLU A 61 -12.10 10.91 -0.50
C GLU A 61 -10.58 10.76 -0.70
N PRO A 62 -10.14 9.88 -1.62
CA PRO A 62 -8.72 9.71 -1.89
C PRO A 62 -8.10 11.03 -2.39
N PRO A 63 -6.91 11.43 -1.90
CA PRO A 63 -6.25 12.65 -2.32
C PRO A 63 -5.86 12.59 -3.81
N ALA A 64 -5.64 13.77 -4.41
CA ALA A 64 -5.22 13.88 -5.82
C ALA A 64 -3.90 13.14 -6.14
N SER A 65 -3.06 12.89 -5.13
CA SER A 65 -1.94 11.95 -5.18
C SER A 65 -2.28 10.73 -4.30
N PRO A 66 -2.87 9.66 -4.86
CA PRO A 66 -3.60 8.67 -4.07
C PRO A 66 -2.70 7.59 -3.48
N GLY A 67 -1.37 7.67 -3.55
CA GLY A 67 -0.56 6.47 -3.29
C GLY A 67 0.83 6.70 -2.72
N HIS A 68 1.50 5.59 -2.44
CA HIS A 68 2.88 5.53 -1.99
C HIS A 68 3.63 4.40 -2.68
N LEU A 69 4.96 4.50 -2.69
CA LEU A 69 5.85 3.40 -2.99
C LEU A 69 6.51 2.98 -1.68
N ALA A 70 6.47 1.69 -1.38
CA ALA A 70 7.18 1.12 -0.24
C ALA A 70 8.36 0.30 -0.74
N PHE A 71 9.51 0.52 -0.13
CA PHE A 71 10.75 -0.19 -0.46
C PHE A 71 11.23 -0.97 0.74
N GLU A 72 11.74 -2.17 0.47
CA GLU A 72 12.37 -3.00 1.49
C GLU A 72 13.84 -2.58 1.68
N VAL A 73 14.24 -2.54 2.95
CA VAL A 73 15.58 -2.19 3.41
C VAL A 73 16.02 -3.21 4.45
N ALA A 74 17.32 -3.46 4.54
CA ALA A 74 17.86 -4.47 5.47
C ALA A 74 17.66 -4.07 6.94
N ASP A 75 17.70 -2.77 7.23
CA ASP A 75 17.53 -2.19 8.56
C ASP A 75 16.88 -0.80 8.40
N VAL A 76 15.71 -0.61 9.01
CA VAL A 76 14.92 0.63 8.89
C VAL A 76 15.58 1.78 9.62
N ASP A 77 16.15 1.53 10.80
CA ASP A 77 16.76 2.56 11.63
C ASP A 77 18.06 3.04 10.98
N ALA A 78 18.90 2.11 10.50
CA ALA A 78 20.13 2.45 9.81
C ALA A 78 19.90 3.22 8.50
N GLU A 79 18.85 2.86 7.74
CA GLU A 79 18.49 3.57 6.52
C GLU A 79 17.95 4.97 6.84
N HIS A 80 17.13 5.11 7.88
CA HIS A 80 16.63 6.42 8.32
C HIS A 80 17.79 7.36 8.68
N GLU A 81 18.74 6.90 9.50
CA GLU A 81 19.94 7.70 9.82
C GLU A 81 20.76 8.07 8.57
N ARG A 82 20.84 7.17 7.58
CA ARG A 82 21.52 7.45 6.31
C ARG A 82 20.83 8.58 5.56
N LEU A 83 19.50 8.60 5.53
CA LEU A 83 18.70 9.65 4.88
C LEU A 83 18.83 10.99 5.63
N GLU A 84 18.83 10.99 6.97
CA GLU A 84 19.09 12.18 7.78
C GLU A 84 20.47 12.78 7.48
N ARG A 85 21.53 11.95 7.43
CA ARG A 85 22.89 12.39 7.07
C ARG A 85 23.00 12.98 5.67
N LEU A 86 22.09 12.60 4.76
CA LEU A 86 22.00 13.16 3.41
C LEU A 86 21.12 14.41 3.34
N GLY A 87 20.41 14.78 4.41
CA GLY A 87 19.52 15.94 4.46
C GLY A 87 18.23 15.79 3.65
N VAL A 88 17.73 14.56 3.49
CA VAL A 88 16.52 14.24 2.70
C VAL A 88 15.42 13.55 3.51
N ALA A 89 15.62 13.40 4.82
CA ALA A 89 14.61 12.91 5.76
C ALA A 89 13.75 14.07 6.29
#